data_AF-A0A4Q2Z4E2-F1
#
_entry.id   AF-A0A4Q2Z4E2-F1
#
_cell.length_a   1.000
_cell.length_b   1.000
_cell.length_c   1.000
_cell.angle_alpha   90.00
_cell.angle_beta   90.00
_cell.angle_gamma   90.00
#
_symmetry.space_group_name_H-M   'P 1'
#
loop_
_entity.id
_entity.type
_entity.pdbx_description
1 polymer ?
#
loop_
_entity_poly.entity_id
_entity_poly.type
_entity_poly.pdbx_seq_one_letter_code
_entity_poly.pdbx_strand_id
1 'polypeptide(L)' 'MVARIKDREYADRRLTVFPSGFVQQHVLKGKRVHDEGEVRLPCAIICKVENGKITRLDEYFDSAHVAEFRKFANA' A
#
# COMPACT_ATOMS: atom_id res chain seq x y z
N MET A 1 9.50 4.25 -1.92
CA MET A 1 8.35 3.78 -2.72
C MET A 1 7.35 4.91 -3.00
N VAL A 2 6.77 5.53 -1.97
CA VAL A 2 5.75 6.60 -2.10
C VAL A 2 6.15 7.77 -3.01
N ALA A 3 7.38 8.29 -2.90
CA ALA A 3 7.86 9.41 -3.73
C ALA A 3 7.94 9.10 -5.24
N ARG A 4 7.88 7.82 -5.64
CA ARG A 4 7.97 7.38 -7.04
C ARG A 4 6.61 7.17 -7.70
N ILE A 5 5.52 7.38 -6.96
CA ILE A 5 4.15 7.18 -7.41
C ILE A 5 3.38 8.49 -7.18
N LYS A 6 2.90 9.13 -8.26
CA LYS A 6 1.99 10.29 -8.22
C LYS A 6 0.53 9.82 -8.36
N ASP A 7 -0.40 10.73 -8.10
CA ASP A 7 -1.86 10.51 -8.24
C ASP A 7 -2.34 9.25 -7.48
N ARG A 8 -1.89 9.11 -6.23
CA ARG A 8 -2.11 7.89 -5.45
C ARG A 8 -3.55 7.77 -4.98
N GLU A 9 -4.11 6.59 -5.14
CA GLU A 9 -5.43 6.22 -4.66
C GLU A 9 -5.38 4.87 -3.93
N TYR A 10 -6.10 4.76 -2.81
CA TYR A 10 -6.35 3.48 -2.14
C TYR A 10 -7.67 2.89 -2.63
N ALA A 11 -7.60 2.19 -3.76
CA ALA A 11 -8.76 1.59 -4.39
C ALA A 11 -9.14 0.25 -3.74
N ASP A 12 -10.38 -0.19 -3.97
CA ASP A 12 -10.89 -1.50 -3.56
C ASP A 12 -10.73 -1.74 -2.03
N ARG A 13 -10.84 -0.66 -1.26
CA ARG A 13 -10.56 -0.63 0.18
C ARG A 13 -11.57 -1.46 0.96
N ARG A 14 -11.07 -2.42 1.73
CA ARG A 14 -11.81 -3.22 2.71
C ARG A 14 -11.17 -3.03 4.08
N LEU A 15 -11.97 -2.64 5.06
CA LEU A 15 -11.53 -2.37 6.44
C LEU A 15 -12.26 -3.31 7.40
N THR A 16 -11.51 -4.00 8.24
CA THR A 16 -12.06 -4.85 9.31
C THR A 16 -11.40 -4.48 10.62
N VAL A 17 -12.20 -4.03 11.59
CA VAL A 17 -11.73 -3.65 12.93
C VAL A 17 -11.77 -4.88 13.84
N PHE A 18 -10.79 -4.99 14.73
CA PHE A 18 -10.74 -5.98 15.81
C PHE A 18 -10.33 -5.29 17.12
N PRO A 19 -10.50 -5.90 18.30
CA PRO A 19 -10.39 -5.19 19.59
C PRO A 19 -9.09 -4.43 19.80
N SER A 20 -7.97 -4.91 19.26
CA SER A 20 -6.65 -4.30 19.39
C SER A 20 -6.18 -3.53 18.15
N GLY A 21 -7.03 -3.33 17.13
CA GLY A 21 -6.59 -2.71 15.89
C GLY A 21 -7.51 -2.89 14.68
N PHE A 22 -6.92 -2.89 13.49
CA PHE A 22 -7.65 -3.12 12.25
C PHE A 22 -6.77 -3.74 11.17
N VAL A 23 -7.41 -4.45 10.25
CA VAL A 23 -6.81 -4.85 8.97
C VAL A 23 -7.44 -3.99 7.88
N GLN A 24 -6.62 -3.43 7.01
CA GLN A 24 -7.08 -2.81 5.77
C GLN A 24 -6.43 -3.50 4.58
N GLN A 25 -7.25 -4.04 3.68
CA GLN A 25 -6.84 -4.53 2.38
C GLN A 25 -7.21 -3.50 1.32
N HIS A 26 -6.30 -3.22 0.39
CA HIS A 26 -6.55 -2.28 -0.70
C HIS A 26 -5.60 -2.52 -1.87
N VAL A 27 -5.82 -1.80 -2.96
CA VAL A 27 -4.88 -1.70 -4.07
C VAL A 27 -4.35 -0.27 -4.09
N LEU A 28 -3.05 -0.09 -3.88
CA LEU A 28 -2.40 1.19 -4.13
C LEU A 28 -2.32 1.38 -5.65
N LYS A 29 -3.13 2.32 -6.15
CA LYS A 29 -3.12 2.78 -7.54
C LYS A 29 -2.38 4.11 -7.66
N GLY A 30 -1.86 4.39 -8.84
CA GLY A 30 -1.28 5.68 -9.19
C GLY A 30 -0.48 5.60 -10.48
N LYS A 31 0.39 6.58 -10.71
CA LYS A 31 1.29 6.61 -11.87
C LYS A 31 2.74 6.72 -11.42
N ARG A 32 3.64 6.03 -12.11
CA ARG A 32 5.09 6.22 -11.91
C ARG A 32 5.48 7.63 -12.30
N VAL A 33 6.36 8.24 -11.52
CA VAL A 33 6.75 9.64 -11.74
C VAL A 33 7.59 9.81 -13.00
N HIS A 34 8.45 8.85 -13.35
CA HIS A 34 9.42 9.00 -14.44
C HIS A 34 8.86 8.75 -15.84
N ASP A 35 7.85 7.88 -15.99
CA ASP A 35 7.31 7.46 -17.30
C ASP A 35 5.78 7.45 -17.38
N GLU A 36 5.09 7.94 -16.33
CA GLU A 36 3.63 7.90 -16.18
C GLU A 36 2.98 6.51 -16.17
N GLY A 37 3.76 5.43 -16.18
CA GLY A 37 3.21 4.08 -16.27
C GLY A 37 2.34 3.73 -15.05
N GLU A 38 1.27 2.98 -15.30
CA GLU A 38 0.31 2.62 -14.27
C GLU A 38 0.96 1.81 -13.14
N VAL A 39 0.54 2.11 -11.91
CA VAL A 39 0.93 1.38 -10.71
C VAL A 39 -0.31 0.70 -10.14
N ARG A 40 -0.19 -0.60 -9.90
CA ARG A 40 -1.17 -1.41 -9.16
C ARG A 40 -0.41 -2.30 -8.19
N LEU A 41 -0.55 -1.99 -6.90
CA LEU A 41 0.12 -2.74 -5.83
C LEU A 41 -0.95 -3.22 -4.82
N PRO A 42 -1.49 -4.43 -4.98
CA PRO A 42 -2.34 -5.05 -3.98
C PRO A 42 -1.59 -5.18 -2.65
N CYS A 43 -2.23 -4.78 -1.55
CA CYS A 43 -1.63 -4.86 -0.23
C CYS A 43 -2.64 -5.03 0.90
N ALA A 44 -2.10 -5.43 2.06
CA ALA A 44 -2.78 -5.46 3.33
C ALA A 44 -1.92 -4.78 4.39
N ILE A 45 -2.52 -3.91 5.19
CA ILE A 45 -1.91 -3.38 6.41
C ILE A 45 -2.62 -3.96 7.62
N ILE A 46 -1.84 -4.34 8.63
CA ILE A 46 -2.31 -4.80 9.92
C ILE A 46 -1.82 -3.80 10.94
N CYS A 47 -2.75 -3.07 11.54
CA CYS A 47 -2.44 -1.99 12.47
C CYS A 47 -2.85 -2.40 13.88
N LYS A 48 -1.94 -2.21 14.85
CA LYS A 48 -2.27 -2.24 16.28
C LYS A 48 -2.62 -0.81 16.73
N VAL A 49 -3.69 -0.67 17.50
CA VAL A 49 -4.14 0.62 18.03
C VAL A 49 -4.18 0.56 19.55
N GLU A 50 -3.51 1.50 20.20
CA GLU A 50 -3.51 1.68 21.65
C GLU A 50 -3.72 3.16 21.97
N ASN A 51 -4.56 3.47 22.95
CA ASN A 51 -4.87 4.86 23.35
C ASN A 51 -5.28 5.75 22.16
N GLY A 52 -6.05 5.19 21.22
CA GLY A 52 -6.52 5.89 20.02
C GLY A 52 -5.44 6.17 18.96
N LYS A 53 -4.23 5.62 19.11
CA LYS A 53 -3.11 5.81 18.16
C LYS A 53 -2.64 4.49 17.58
N ILE A 54 -2.24 4.49 16.31
CA ILE A 54 -1.56 3.34 15.70
C ILE A 54 -0.18 3.22 16.34
N THR A 55 0.09 2.09 17.01
CA THR A 55 1.38 1.81 17.67
C THR A 55 2.24 0.81 16.91
N ARG A 56 1.63 0.07 15.97
CA ARG A 56 2.32 -0.83 15.04
C ARG A 56 1.58 -0.87 13.72
N LEU A 57 2.32 -0.92 12.62
CA LEU A 57 1.81 -1.15 11.28
C LEU A 57 2.72 -2.16 10.59
N ASP A 58 2.17 -3.33 10.26
CA ASP A 58 2.80 -4.31 9.39
C ASP A 58 2.16 -4.21 8.00
N GLU A 59 2.97 -4.03 6.96
CA GLU A 59 2.51 -3.87 5.58
C GLU A 59 2.98 -5.03 4.71
N TYR A 60 2.03 -5.65 4.02
CA TYR A 60 2.24 -6.78 3.13
C TYR A 60 1.76 -6.42 1.74
N PHE A 61 2.66 -6.48 0.76
CA PHE A 61 2.32 -6.35 -0.64
C PHE A 61 2.34 -7.72 -1.33
N ASP A 62 1.58 -7.82 -2.42
CA ASP A 62 1.81 -8.89 -3.39
C ASP A 62 3.25 -8.77 -3.96
N SER A 63 4.06 -9.78 -3.66
CA SER A 63 5.48 -9.79 -4.00
C SER A 63 5.76 -9.78 -5.51
N ALA A 64 4.90 -10.40 -6.32
CA ALA A 64 5.05 -10.43 -7.77
C ALA A 64 4.83 -9.02 -8.36
N HIS A 65 3.82 -8.31 -7.87
CA HIS A 65 3.53 -6.94 -8.29
C HIS A 65 4.62 -5.96 -7.85
N VAL A 66 5.19 -6.16 -6.65
CA VAL A 66 6.34 -5.37 -6.19
C VAL A 66 7.58 -5.64 -7.03
N ALA A 67 7.84 -6.90 -7.40
CA ALA A 67 8.96 -7.25 -8.26
C ALA A 67 8.84 -6.59 -9.62
N GLU A 68 7.65 -6.60 -10.23
CA GLU A 68 7.38 -5.91 -11.49
C GLU A 68 7.61 -4.40 -11.37
N PHE A 69 7.03 -3.76 -10.36
CA PHE A 69 7.23 -2.33 -10.10
C PHE A 69 8.72 -1.96 -9.91
N ARG A 70 9.49 -2.84 -9.25
CA ARG A 70 10.92 -2.62 -8.99
C ARG A 70 11.80 -2.72 -10.23
N LYS A 71 11.35 -3.29 -11.35
CA LYS A 71 12.11 -3.23 -12.62
C LYS A 71 12.36 -1.79 -13.07
N PHE A 72 11.46 -0.88 -12.69
CA PHE A 72 11.51 0.55 -13.00
C PHE A 72 12.08 1.39 -11.84
N ALA A 73 12.69 0.76 -10.84
CA ALA A 73 13.16 1.44 -9.63
C ALA A 73 14.48 2.22 -9.82
N ASN A 74 15.24 1.92 -10.86
CA ASN A 74 16.54 2.53 -11.18
C ASN A 74 16.52 3.31 -12.50
N ALA A 75 15.34 3.46 -13.11
CA ALA A 75 15.11 4.27 -14.30
C ALA A 75 14.84 5.74 -13.91
#